data_AF-A0A7V3DWH0-F1
#
_entry.id   AF-A0A7V3DWH0-F1
#
_cell.length_a   1.000
_cell.length_b   1.000
_cell.length_c   1.000
_cell.angle_alpha   90.00
_cell.angle_beta   90.00
_cell.angle_gamma   90.00
#
_symmetry.space_group_name_H-M   'P 1'
#
loop_
_entity.id
_entity.type
_entity.pdbx_description
1 polymer ?
#
loop_
_entity_poly.entity_id
_entity_poly.type
_entity_poly.pdbx_seq_one_letter_code
_entity_poly.pdbx_strand_id
1 'polypeptide(L)'
;MRPSDKAREPISGEFFATEATEKAGEALVREGIQNSLDARRDGETVMVRIRVSGKDSAVARSAVAPFLGGLQEHLRAPGNGLQEIPSDEENCPVLVFEDFGTTGLLGDPAEWKPQAGSKNHFYHFFRAEGRSDKGEKDIGRWGVGKQVFPRSSRINTVFGLTVRSDDRKKLLMGMAVLTRLSQLATCEWRKSSNIKTGFS
;
A
#
# COMPACT_ATOMS: atom_id res chain seq x y z
N MET A 1 13.47 -16.43 9.55
CA MET A 1 12.78 -15.15 9.26
C MET A 1 13.86 -14.07 9.15
N ARG A 2 14.19 -13.69 7.92
CA ARG A 2 15.13 -12.63 7.57
C ARG A 2 14.46 -11.26 7.72
N PRO A 3 15.22 -10.15 7.78
CA PRO A 3 14.66 -8.79 7.86
C PRO A 3 13.69 -8.42 6.73
N SER A 4 13.73 -9.15 5.60
CA SER A 4 12.85 -9.03 4.44
C SER A 4 11.61 -9.95 4.50
N ASP A 5 11.53 -10.87 5.45
CA ASP A 5 10.48 -11.88 5.50
C ASP A 5 9.30 -11.35 6.33
N LYS A 6 8.11 -11.25 5.71
CA LYS A 6 6.87 -10.95 6.42
C LYS A 6 6.38 -12.18 7.21
N ALA A 7 5.77 -11.95 8.37
CA ALA A 7 4.97 -12.97 9.05
C ALA A 7 3.67 -13.19 8.26
N ARG A 8 3.46 -14.41 7.72
CA ARG A 8 2.34 -14.73 6.83
C ARG A 8 1.60 -15.98 7.28
N GLU A 9 0.29 -15.94 7.09
CA GLU A 9 -0.57 -17.13 6.95
C GLU A 9 -1.03 -17.22 5.49
N PRO A 10 -1.07 -18.42 4.88
CA PRO A 10 -1.43 -18.57 3.49
C PRO A 10 -2.92 -18.26 3.27
N ILE A 11 -3.22 -17.22 2.49
CA ILE A 11 -4.58 -16.90 2.05
C ILE A 11 -4.81 -17.60 0.71
N SER A 12 -5.84 -18.45 0.62
CA SER A 12 -6.14 -19.26 -0.57
C SER A 12 -6.40 -18.40 -1.82
N GLY A 13 -5.69 -18.70 -2.90
CA GLY A 13 -5.71 -18.02 -4.21
C GLY A 13 -7.08 -17.94 -4.89
N GLU A 14 -8.06 -18.73 -4.45
CA GLU A 14 -9.42 -18.74 -5.02
C GLU A 14 -10.28 -17.56 -4.58
N PHE A 15 -9.93 -16.86 -3.49
CA PHE A 15 -10.61 -15.61 -3.08
C PHE A 15 -10.23 -14.38 -3.93
N PHE A 16 -9.39 -14.54 -4.96
CA PHE A 16 -8.71 -13.44 -5.65
C PHE A 16 -9.26 -13.12 -7.05
N ALA A 17 -10.17 -13.92 -7.63
CA ALA A 17 -10.36 -13.90 -9.09
C ALA A 17 -11.63 -13.22 -9.65
N THR A 18 -12.76 -13.07 -8.94
CA THR A 18 -14.02 -12.85 -9.70
C THR A 18 -15.06 -11.84 -9.18
N GLU A 19 -15.04 -11.39 -7.92
CA GLU A 19 -16.09 -10.46 -7.40
C GLU A 19 -15.60 -9.07 -6.98
N ALA A 20 -14.30 -8.78 -7.12
CA ALA A 20 -13.68 -7.61 -6.47
C ALA A 20 -13.76 -6.30 -7.28
N THR A 21 -14.07 -6.34 -8.58
CA THR A 21 -13.87 -5.18 -9.48
C THR A 21 -14.94 -4.10 -9.36
N GLU A 22 -16.23 -4.44 -9.20
CA GLU A 22 -17.30 -3.42 -9.08
C GLU A 22 -17.27 -2.67 -7.74
N LYS A 23 -16.74 -3.30 -6.68
CA LYS A 23 -16.69 -2.72 -5.33
C LYS A 23 -15.29 -2.27 -4.89
N ALA A 24 -14.28 -2.37 -5.77
CA ALA A 24 -12.91 -1.99 -5.44
C ALA A 24 -12.80 -0.51 -5.01
N GLY A 25 -13.45 0.39 -5.76
CA GLY A 25 -13.48 1.82 -5.44
C GLY A 25 -14.18 2.10 -4.11
N GLU A 26 -15.36 1.50 -3.88
CA GLU A 26 -16.10 1.64 -2.62
C GLU A 26 -15.29 1.11 -1.43
N ALA A 27 -14.66 -0.06 -1.58
CA ALA A 27 -13.81 -0.64 -0.56
C ALA A 27 -12.62 0.27 -0.24
N LEU A 28 -12.01 0.89 -1.26
CA LEU A 28 -10.87 1.79 -1.09
C LEU A 28 -11.28 3.03 -0.31
N VAL A 29 -12.40 3.65 -0.70
CA VAL A 29 -12.92 4.84 -0.04
C VAL A 29 -13.26 4.53 1.42
N ARG A 30 -14.00 3.45 1.67
CA ARG A 30 -14.40 3.05 3.03
C ARG A 30 -13.18 2.78 3.91
N GLU A 31 -12.25 1.96 3.44
CA GLU A 31 -11.04 1.60 4.17
C GLU A 31 -10.13 2.80 4.40
N GLY A 32 -9.90 3.62 3.36
CA GLY A 32 -9.05 4.80 3.45
C GLY A 32 -9.60 5.84 4.42
N ILE A 33 -10.93 6.08 4.39
CA ILE A 33 -11.58 6.98 5.35
C ILE A 33 -11.46 6.43 6.78
N GLN A 34 -11.69 5.13 6.98
CA GLN A 34 -11.56 4.51 8.31
C GLN A 34 -10.12 4.67 8.84
N ASN A 35 -9.11 4.36 8.04
CA ASN A 35 -7.70 4.54 8.41
C ASN A 35 -7.37 6.00 8.74
N SER A 36 -7.94 6.96 7.98
CA SER A 36 -7.73 8.39 8.22
C SER A 36 -8.38 8.85 9.55
N LEU A 37 -9.58 8.35 9.86
CA LEU A 37 -10.29 8.65 11.11
C LEU A 37 -9.58 8.05 12.33
N ASP A 38 -9.10 6.80 12.21
CA ASP A 38 -8.33 6.13 13.27
C ASP A 38 -6.99 6.85 13.55
N ALA A 39 -6.42 7.50 12.53
CA ALA A 39 -5.19 8.27 12.63
C ALA A 39 -5.40 9.76 12.96
N ARG A 40 -6.65 10.21 13.16
CA ARG A 40 -6.99 11.62 13.42
C ARG A 40 -6.21 12.16 14.61
N ARG A 41 -5.69 13.38 14.47
CA ARG A 41 -5.06 14.12 15.55
C ARG A 41 -6.12 14.83 16.41
N ASP A 42 -5.89 14.90 17.71
CA ASP A 42 -6.83 15.54 18.64
C ASP A 42 -7.09 17.01 18.25
N GLY A 43 -8.38 17.39 18.24
CA GLY A 43 -8.81 18.75 17.90
C GLY A 43 -8.80 19.09 16.41
N GLU A 44 -8.46 18.15 15.53
CA GLU A 44 -8.33 18.40 14.09
C GLU A 44 -9.47 17.76 13.29
N THR A 45 -9.81 18.37 12.16
CA THR A 45 -10.73 17.78 11.17
C THR A 45 -9.94 16.97 10.15
N VAL A 46 -10.35 15.72 9.93
CA VAL A 46 -9.79 14.89 8.86
C VAL A 46 -10.33 15.36 7.53
N MET A 47 -9.44 15.69 6.60
CA MET A 47 -9.78 15.99 5.21
C MET A 47 -9.14 14.93 4.32
N VAL A 48 -9.94 14.30 3.47
CA VAL A 48 -9.47 13.33 2.48
C VAL A 48 -9.61 13.92 1.09
N ARG A 49 -8.56 13.83 0.27
CA ARG A 49 -8.59 14.15 -1.15
C ARG A 49 -8.28 12.90 -1.96
N ILE A 50 -9.13 12.60 -2.93
CA ILE A 50 -8.93 11.48 -3.86
C ILE A 50 -8.82 12.05 -5.27
N ARG A 51 -7.73 11.73 -5.95
CA ARG A 51 -7.53 12.08 -7.37
C ARG A 51 -7.34 10.82 -8.18
N VAL A 52 -8.15 10.67 -9.22
CA VAL A 52 -7.99 9.66 -10.27
C VAL A 52 -7.48 10.38 -11.51
N SER A 53 -6.26 10.09 -11.96
CA SER A 53 -5.70 10.82 -13.11
C SER A 53 -6.33 10.43 -14.45
N GLY A 54 -6.85 9.21 -14.55
CA GLY A 54 -7.24 8.63 -15.84
C GLY A 54 -6.04 8.55 -16.80
N LYS A 55 -6.35 8.32 -18.09
CA LYS A 55 -5.35 8.25 -19.16
C LYS A 55 -4.86 9.64 -19.59
N ASP A 56 -5.76 10.62 -19.63
CA ASP A 56 -5.46 11.97 -20.16
C ASP A 56 -4.54 12.79 -19.26
N SER A 57 -4.53 12.51 -17.96
CA SER A 57 -3.62 13.14 -17.00
C SER A 57 -2.65 12.13 -16.37
N ALA A 58 -2.35 11.03 -17.07
CA ALA A 58 -1.40 10.03 -16.62
C ALA A 58 0.00 10.63 -16.43
N VAL A 59 0.72 10.15 -15.43
CA VAL A 59 2.08 10.60 -15.13
C VAL A 59 3.04 10.04 -16.16
N ALA A 60 3.95 10.88 -16.66
CA ALA A 60 4.96 10.46 -17.63
C ALA A 60 5.76 9.25 -17.10
N ARG A 61 5.99 8.26 -17.97
CA ARG A 61 6.76 7.05 -17.63
C ARG A 61 8.12 7.34 -16.98
N SER A 62 8.81 8.35 -17.50
CA SER A 62 10.13 8.79 -17.01
C SER A 62 10.09 9.30 -15.57
N ALA A 63 8.98 9.90 -15.13
CA ALA A 63 8.81 10.39 -13.77
C ALA A 63 8.56 9.25 -12.76
N VAL A 64 7.89 8.17 -13.17
CA VAL A 64 7.63 7.00 -12.31
C VAL A 64 8.75 5.96 -12.33
N ALA A 65 9.58 5.93 -13.39
CA ALA A 65 10.66 4.95 -13.55
C ALA A 65 11.59 4.81 -12.34
N PRO A 66 12.03 5.89 -11.67
CA PRO A 66 12.89 5.79 -10.50
C PRO A 66 12.28 5.06 -9.29
N PHE A 67 10.96 4.87 -9.27
CA PHE A 67 10.22 4.19 -8.19
C PHE A 67 9.89 2.72 -8.53
N LEU A 68 10.01 2.34 -9.81
CA LEU A 68 9.67 1.00 -10.31
C LEU A 68 10.92 0.18 -10.69
N GLY A 69 12.11 0.65 -10.34
CA GLY A 69 13.36 -0.06 -10.59
C GLY A 69 13.33 -1.46 -9.98
N GLY A 70 13.76 -2.47 -10.75
CA GLY A 70 13.75 -3.88 -10.33
C GLY A 70 12.38 -4.57 -10.30
N LEU A 71 11.27 -3.83 -10.36
CA LEU A 71 9.92 -4.42 -10.34
C LEU A 71 9.58 -5.14 -11.66
N GLN A 72 10.12 -4.67 -12.79
CA GLN A 72 9.77 -5.15 -14.14
C GLN A 72 9.98 -6.65 -14.33
N GLU A 73 11.07 -7.20 -13.81
CA GLU A 73 11.35 -8.65 -13.88
C GLU A 73 10.28 -9.47 -13.15
N HIS A 74 9.77 -8.95 -12.04
CA HIS A 74 8.70 -9.59 -11.28
C HIS A 74 7.33 -9.45 -11.94
N LEU A 75 7.06 -8.31 -12.57
CA LEU A 75 5.83 -8.12 -13.36
C LEU A 75 5.78 -9.07 -14.56
N ARG A 76 6.92 -9.46 -15.13
CA ARG A 76 6.98 -10.38 -16.28
C ARG A 76 7.15 -11.84 -15.89
N ALA A 77 7.32 -12.14 -14.60
CA ALA A 77 7.50 -13.50 -14.14
C ALA A 77 6.21 -14.32 -14.34
N PRO A 78 6.31 -15.60 -14.77
CA PRO A 78 5.15 -16.48 -14.87
C PRO A 78 4.40 -16.62 -13.53
N GLY A 79 3.07 -16.58 -13.58
CA GLY A 79 2.22 -16.73 -12.39
C GLY A 79 2.24 -15.53 -11.44
N ASN A 80 2.59 -14.34 -11.92
CA ASN A 80 2.61 -13.06 -11.19
C ASN A 80 1.25 -12.63 -10.59
N GLY A 81 0.14 -13.25 -11.00
CA GLY A 81 -1.22 -12.92 -10.55
C GLY A 81 -1.80 -11.62 -11.12
N LEU A 82 -1.16 -11.00 -12.10
CA LEU A 82 -1.65 -9.80 -12.78
C LEU A 82 -2.53 -10.17 -13.96
N GLN A 83 -3.60 -9.41 -14.18
CA GLN A 83 -4.50 -9.58 -15.33
C GLN A 83 -3.90 -8.99 -16.61
N GLU A 84 -3.22 -7.84 -16.48
CA GLU A 84 -2.61 -7.11 -17.58
C GLU A 84 -1.27 -6.53 -17.11
N ILE A 85 -0.22 -6.72 -17.91
CA ILE A 85 1.09 -6.12 -17.67
C ILE A 85 1.19 -4.89 -18.57
N PRO A 86 1.46 -3.69 -18.02
CA PRO A 86 1.63 -2.48 -18.83
C PRO A 86 2.84 -2.59 -19.76
N SER A 87 2.79 -1.89 -20.89
CA SER A 87 3.97 -1.75 -21.76
C SER A 87 5.02 -0.85 -21.10
N ASP A 88 6.28 -0.99 -21.51
CA ASP A 88 7.39 -0.23 -20.93
C ASP A 88 7.32 1.28 -21.27
N GLU A 89 6.64 1.60 -22.36
CA GLU A 89 6.47 2.95 -22.93
C GLU A 89 5.22 3.66 -22.40
N GLU A 90 4.33 2.94 -21.71
CA GLU A 90 3.05 3.49 -21.28
C GLU A 90 3.21 4.52 -20.15
N ASN A 91 2.52 5.66 -20.28
CA ASN A 91 2.36 6.57 -19.16
C ASN A 91 1.56 5.89 -18.03
N CYS A 92 1.73 6.37 -16.81
CA CYS A 92 1.19 5.73 -15.61
C CYS A 92 -0.01 6.52 -15.08
N PRO A 93 -1.25 6.06 -15.33
CA PRO A 93 -2.39 6.52 -14.56
C PRO A 93 -2.17 6.26 -13.07
N VAL A 94 -2.47 7.26 -12.25
CA VAL A 94 -2.31 7.18 -10.80
C VAL A 94 -3.64 7.43 -10.09
N LEU A 95 -3.80 6.71 -9.00
CA LEU A 95 -4.81 6.96 -7.98
C LEU A 95 -4.09 7.51 -6.75
N VAL A 96 -4.42 8.74 -6.39
CA VAL A 96 -3.81 9.44 -5.25
C VAL A 96 -4.86 9.59 -4.17
N PHE A 97 -4.56 9.09 -2.98
CA PHE A 97 -5.37 9.23 -1.78
C PHE A 97 -4.53 10.00 -0.76
N GLU A 98 -4.98 11.19 -0.39
CA GLU A 98 -4.30 12.06 0.57
C GLU A 98 -5.21 12.28 1.78
N ASP A 99 -4.67 12.12 2.98
CA ASP A 99 -5.31 12.46 4.24
C ASP A 99 -4.57 13.60 4.94
N PHE A 100 -5.34 14.52 5.51
CA PHE A 100 -4.85 15.67 6.27
C PHE A 100 -5.55 15.72 7.62
N GLY A 101 -4.92 16.37 8.61
CA GLY A 101 -5.42 16.38 9.99
C GLY A 101 -5.13 15.07 10.76
N THR A 102 -4.29 14.19 10.21
CA THR A 102 -3.90 12.92 10.82
C THR A 102 -2.51 13.00 11.46
N THR A 103 -2.16 11.98 12.23
CA THR A 103 -0.85 11.82 12.89
C THR A 103 0.24 11.33 11.93
N GLY A 104 -0.15 10.89 10.72
CA GLY A 104 0.71 10.11 9.84
C GLY A 104 0.97 8.69 10.36
N LEU A 105 1.90 7.99 9.73
CA LEU A 105 2.28 6.62 10.10
C LEU A 105 3.40 6.69 11.15
N LEU A 106 3.01 6.66 12.42
CA LEU A 106 3.92 6.62 13.57
C LEU A 106 4.55 5.23 13.76
N GLY A 107 5.59 5.18 14.60
CA GLY A 107 6.34 3.96 14.92
C GLY A 107 7.72 3.87 14.25
N ASP A 108 8.44 2.79 14.51
CA ASP A 108 9.76 2.56 13.92
C ASP A 108 9.62 1.93 12.52
N PRO A 109 10.04 2.60 11.43
CA PRO A 109 9.99 2.04 10.09
C PRO A 109 10.99 0.88 9.87
N ALA A 110 11.93 0.65 10.79
CA ALA A 110 12.84 -0.49 10.75
C ALA A 110 12.23 -1.77 11.36
N GLU A 111 11.18 -1.65 12.17
CA GLU A 111 10.51 -2.80 12.80
C GLU A 111 9.92 -3.73 11.73
N TRP A 112 10.31 -5.00 11.76
CA TRP A 112 9.91 -6.03 10.79
C TRP A 112 9.26 -7.25 11.44
N LYS A 113 9.17 -7.25 12.78
CA LYS A 113 8.44 -8.23 13.60
C LYS A 113 7.57 -7.46 14.57
N PRO A 114 6.32 -7.91 14.83
CA PRO A 114 5.47 -7.25 15.78
C PRO A 114 6.07 -7.37 17.18
N GLN A 115 6.31 -6.25 17.84
CA GLN A 115 6.63 -6.22 19.27
C GLN A 115 5.34 -6.13 20.07
N ALA A 116 5.16 -7.04 21.04
CA ALA A 116 3.98 -7.03 21.91
C ALA A 116 3.90 -5.69 22.67
N GLY A 117 2.76 -5.00 22.56
CA GLY A 117 2.53 -3.70 23.19
C GLY A 117 3.04 -2.47 22.40
N SER A 118 3.71 -2.67 21.26
CA SER A 118 4.14 -1.58 20.37
C SER A 118 2.99 -1.14 19.46
N LYS A 119 2.62 0.15 19.49
CA LYS A 119 1.74 0.76 18.48
C LYS A 119 2.60 1.28 17.33
N ASN A 120 2.82 0.44 16.32
CA ASN A 120 3.59 0.81 15.14
C ASN A 120 2.70 0.89 13.90
N HIS A 121 2.08 2.05 13.68
CA HIS A 121 1.17 2.28 12.56
C HIS A 121 1.88 2.08 11.20
N PHE A 122 3.16 2.45 11.10
CA PHE A 122 3.98 2.23 9.91
C PHE A 122 4.12 0.74 9.58
N TYR A 123 4.50 -0.08 10.56
CA TYR A 123 4.56 -1.54 10.42
C TYR A 123 3.20 -2.11 10.05
N HIS A 124 2.12 -1.66 10.71
CA HIS A 124 0.79 -2.19 10.44
C HIS A 124 0.29 -1.87 9.03
N PHE A 125 0.64 -0.72 8.47
CA PHE A 125 0.25 -0.33 7.11
C PHE A 125 1.01 -1.13 6.04
N PHE A 126 2.34 -1.23 6.14
CA PHE A 126 3.17 -1.85 5.09
C PHE A 126 3.46 -3.34 5.28
N ARG A 127 3.55 -3.80 6.53
CA ARG A 127 4.19 -5.09 6.87
C ARG A 127 3.27 -6.10 7.56
N ALA A 128 2.19 -5.67 8.20
CA ALA A 128 1.22 -6.57 8.82
C ALA A 128 0.18 -7.11 7.81
N GLU A 129 0.49 -8.24 7.19
CA GLU A 129 -0.46 -9.03 6.38
C GLU A 129 -1.20 -10.05 7.27
N GLY A 130 -2.53 -10.13 7.17
CA GLY A 130 -3.33 -11.21 7.79
C GLY A 130 -3.57 -11.13 9.31
N ARG A 131 -3.04 -10.11 10.01
CA ARG A 131 -3.26 -9.94 11.46
C ARG A 131 -4.09 -8.71 11.75
N SER A 132 -5.31 -8.95 12.22
CA SER A 132 -6.13 -7.99 12.95
C SER A 132 -6.32 -8.54 14.35
N ASP A 133 -5.79 -7.86 15.36
CA ASP A 133 -6.10 -8.12 16.77
C ASP A 133 -7.55 -7.65 17.04
N LYS A 134 -8.55 -8.48 16.71
CA LYS A 134 -9.93 -8.32 17.20
C LYS A 134 -10.54 -9.69 17.47
N GLY A 135 -11.01 -9.86 18.71
CA GLY A 135 -11.49 -11.12 19.25
C GLY A 135 -12.75 -11.67 18.56
N GLU A 136 -12.75 -13.01 18.41
CA GLU A 136 -13.83 -14.02 18.37
C GLU A 136 -15.26 -13.73 17.86
N LYS A 137 -15.63 -12.56 17.32
CA LYS A 137 -17.01 -12.32 16.85
C LYS A 137 -17.21 -11.73 15.46
N ASP A 138 -16.17 -11.66 14.62
CA ASP A 138 -16.33 -11.27 13.21
C ASP A 138 -15.69 -12.28 12.27
N ILE A 139 -16.48 -13.30 11.89
CA ILE A 139 -16.10 -14.39 10.98
C ILE A 139 -16.11 -13.94 9.50
N GLY A 140 -15.66 -12.72 9.20
CA GLY A 140 -15.81 -12.21 7.83
C GLY A 140 -15.15 -10.87 7.54
N ARG A 141 -13.81 -10.85 7.44
CA ARG A 141 -12.97 -10.09 6.47
C ARG A 141 -11.52 -10.05 6.94
N TRP A 142 -10.89 -11.22 6.94
CA TRP A 142 -9.46 -11.38 7.21
C TRP A 142 -8.65 -10.62 6.14
N GLY A 143 -7.91 -9.57 6.55
CA GLY A 143 -6.88 -8.93 5.74
C GLY A 143 -7.32 -8.14 4.49
N VAL A 144 -8.62 -8.01 4.22
CA VAL A 144 -9.14 -7.38 2.99
C VAL A 144 -8.80 -5.89 2.92
N GLY A 145 -8.94 -5.16 4.04
CA GLY A 145 -8.74 -3.70 4.09
C GLY A 145 -7.38 -3.24 3.60
N LYS A 146 -6.30 -3.80 4.13
CA LYS A 146 -4.92 -3.40 3.78
C LYS A 146 -4.53 -3.74 2.35
N GLN A 147 -5.16 -4.76 1.77
CA GLN A 147 -4.91 -5.17 0.39
C GLN A 147 -5.70 -4.33 -0.62
N VAL A 148 -6.63 -3.48 -0.18
CA VAL A 148 -7.42 -2.67 -1.10
C VAL A 148 -6.56 -1.67 -1.87
N PHE A 149 -5.60 -1.00 -1.21
CA PHE A 149 -4.75 -0.01 -1.90
C PHE A 149 -3.90 -0.62 -3.03
N PRO A 150 -3.12 -1.71 -2.81
CA PRO A 150 -2.47 -2.40 -3.91
C PRO A 150 -3.47 -2.87 -4.98
N ARG A 151 -4.58 -3.49 -4.59
CA ARG A 151 -5.58 -4.04 -5.54
C ARG A 151 -6.27 -2.98 -6.41
N SER A 152 -6.30 -1.72 -5.98
CA SER A 152 -6.78 -0.60 -6.80
C SER A 152 -5.80 -0.18 -7.91
N SER A 153 -4.63 -0.81 -8.00
CA SER A 153 -3.60 -0.56 -9.01
C SER A 153 -3.48 -1.73 -9.98
N ARG A 154 -3.30 -1.44 -11.29
CA ARG A 154 -3.15 -2.47 -12.34
C ARG A 154 -2.00 -3.44 -12.08
N ILE A 155 -0.94 -2.98 -11.43
CA ILE A 155 0.25 -3.79 -11.09
C ILE A 155 0.34 -4.12 -9.59
N ASN A 156 -0.79 -4.11 -8.87
CA ASN A 156 -0.87 -4.40 -7.44
C ASN A 156 0.17 -3.64 -6.59
N THR A 157 0.42 -2.36 -6.90
CA THR A 157 1.48 -1.55 -6.30
C THR A 157 0.93 -0.30 -5.64
N VAL A 158 1.41 0.01 -4.44
CA VAL A 158 1.11 1.24 -3.68
C VAL A 158 2.39 1.91 -3.21
N PHE A 159 2.40 3.24 -3.21
CA PHE A 159 3.41 4.06 -2.53
C PHE A 159 2.72 4.84 -1.42
N GLY A 160 3.21 4.72 -0.19
CA GLY A 160 2.75 5.54 0.93
C GLY A 160 3.80 6.58 1.29
N LEU A 161 3.40 7.84 1.22
CA LEU A 161 4.14 8.98 1.75
C LEU A 161 3.47 9.41 3.05
N THR A 162 4.25 9.59 4.10
CA THR A 162 3.73 10.08 5.38
C THR A 162 4.54 11.25 5.91
N VAL A 163 3.88 12.16 6.62
CA VAL A 163 4.51 13.20 7.44
C VAL A 163 4.07 12.95 8.87
N ARG A 164 5.00 12.56 9.73
CA ARG A 164 4.69 12.18 11.10
C ARG A 164 4.42 13.39 11.99
N SER A 165 3.45 13.30 12.90
CA SER A 165 3.16 14.38 13.83
C SER A 165 4.19 14.52 14.94
N ASP A 166 4.82 13.42 15.37
CA ASP A 166 5.72 13.36 16.52
C ASP A 166 7.13 13.88 16.23
N ASP A 167 7.70 13.55 15.07
CA ASP A 167 9.07 13.92 14.69
C ASP A 167 9.16 14.73 13.38
N ARG A 168 8.01 15.01 12.75
CA ARG A 168 7.89 15.77 11.48
C ARG A 168 8.65 15.18 10.31
N LYS A 169 9.16 13.94 10.42
CA LYS A 169 9.88 13.30 9.31
C LYS A 169 8.92 12.92 8.20
N LYS A 170 9.43 13.06 6.98
CA LYS A 170 8.78 12.60 5.76
C LYS A 170 9.35 11.24 5.38
N LEU A 171 8.50 10.21 5.32
CA LEU A 171 8.91 8.85 4.98
C LEU A 171 8.13 8.38 3.76
N LEU A 172 8.83 7.76 2.81
CA LEU A 172 8.25 7.16 1.62
C LEU A 172 8.61 5.68 1.58
N MET A 173 7.61 4.83 1.34
CA MET A 173 7.81 3.40 1.10
C MET A 173 6.86 2.91 0.01
N GLY A 174 7.37 2.04 -0.85
CA GLY A 174 6.61 1.35 -1.88
C GLY A 174 6.43 -0.13 -1.54
N MET A 175 5.31 -0.71 -1.96
CA MET A 175 5.02 -2.13 -1.85
C MET A 175 4.30 -2.61 -3.11
N ALA A 176 4.71 -3.77 -3.62
CA ALA A 176 3.99 -4.52 -4.65
C ALA A 176 3.59 -5.89 -4.11
N VAL A 177 2.35 -6.31 -4.38
CA VAL A 177 1.82 -7.62 -3.98
C VAL A 177 1.57 -8.46 -5.22
N LEU A 178 2.52 -9.34 -5.53
CA LEU A 178 2.48 -10.22 -6.70
C LEU A 178 2.32 -11.67 -6.27
N THR A 179 1.54 -12.43 -7.05
CA THR A 179 1.42 -13.87 -6.85
C THR A 179 2.64 -14.59 -7.43
N ARG A 180 3.00 -15.75 -6.90
CA ARG A 180 3.88 -16.71 -7.60
C ARG A 180 3.28 -18.09 -7.34
N LEU A 181 3.09 -18.88 -8.40
CA LEU A 181 2.61 -20.28 -8.30
C LEU A 181 3.56 -21.21 -7.52
N SER A 182 4.67 -20.70 -7.00
CA SER A 182 5.46 -21.33 -5.93
C SER A 182 6.26 -20.23 -5.22
N GLN A 183 5.89 -19.92 -3.97
CA GLN A 183 6.55 -18.97 -3.04
C GLN A 183 6.54 -17.48 -3.45
N LEU A 184 5.64 -16.71 -2.81
CA LEU A 184 5.43 -15.27 -2.98
C LEU A 184 6.64 -14.45 -2.49
N ALA A 185 7.33 -13.76 -3.40
CA ALA A 185 8.40 -12.82 -3.09
C ALA A 185 7.84 -11.43 -2.75
N THR A 186 8.16 -10.90 -1.57
CA THR A 186 8.01 -9.48 -1.24
C THR A 186 9.35 -8.78 -1.46
N CYS A 187 9.36 -7.73 -2.26
CA CYS A 187 10.52 -6.86 -2.45
C CYS A 187 10.20 -5.48 -1.86
N GLU A 188 10.98 -5.04 -0.87
CA GLU A 188 10.86 -3.69 -0.28
C GLU A 188 11.98 -2.80 -0.81
N TRP A 189 11.63 -1.58 -1.21
CA TRP A 189 12.60 -0.57 -1.66
C TRP A 189 12.65 0.58 -0.64
N ARG A 190 13.83 0.83 -0.06
CA ARG A 190 14.11 2.05 0.70
C ARG A 190 14.91 3.00 -0.17
N LYS A 191 14.35 4.17 -0.50
CA LYS A 191 15.12 5.29 -1.04
C LYS A 191 15.25 6.37 0.03
N SER A 192 16.40 6.41 0.71
CA SER A 192 16.75 7.50 1.62
C SER A 192 17.46 8.61 0.83
N SER A 193 16.71 9.61 0.37
CA SER A 193 17.27 10.87 -0.12
C SER A 193 16.18 11.93 -0.27
N ASN A 194 16.46 13.14 0.23
CA ASN A 194 15.63 14.34 0.21
C ASN A 194 14.85 14.53 -1.11
N ILE A 195 13.57 14.20 -1.10
CA ILE A 195 12.65 14.51 -2.19
C ILE A 195 12.24 15.98 -2.02
N LYS A 196 12.73 16.85 -2.90
CA LYS A 196 12.14 18.18 -3.11
C LYS A 196 10.74 17.96 -3.70
N THR A 197 9.71 18.23 -2.91
CA THR A 197 8.32 18.24 -3.39
C THR A 197 8.11 19.50 -4.23
N GLY A 198 8.30 19.37 -5.54
CA GLY A 198 7.87 20.36 -6.52
C GLY A 198 6.53 19.94 -7.11
N PHE A 199 5.44 20.27 -6.42
CA PHE A 199 4.11 20.38 -7.00
C PHE A 199 3.57 21.72 -6.55
N SER A 200 3.74 22.71 -7.44
CA SER A 200 3.01 23.97 -7.46
C SER A 200 1.85 23.85 -8.44
#